data_AF-A0AAN6U6W5-F1
#
_entry.id   AF-A0AAN6U6W5-F1
#
_cell.length_a   1.000
_cell.length_b   1.000
_cell.length_c   1.000
_cell.angle_alpha   90.00
_cell.angle_beta   90.00
_cell.angle_gamma   90.00
#
_symmetry.space_group_name_H-M   'P 1'
#
loop_
_entity.id
_entity.type
_entity.pdbx_description
1 polymer ?
#
loop_
_entity_poly.entity_id
_entity_poly.type
_entity_poly.pdbx_seq_one_letter_code
_entity_poly.pdbx_strand_id
1 'polypeptide(L)'
;MDDPRAAPEAAHPSSRSAPPALPPTTHSDTGVNGSGQLPLRPSGHELPFVAPSSYLRPKPASRTMSERTPSALDREQMQGLRGIREFLKVRTSYDVLPLSFRLVVLDNDLLIRKSLNILIQNGIVSAPLWDSHNSTFAGLLTSTDYINVIQYYCQFPDEIDQVDQFRLSSLRDIERAIGVLPLETVSVHPMRPLYEACRRTLKTRARRIPLVDVDDETGREMVVSVITQYRILKFIAVNNEKHTILLKKAVRDIGLGTYTNLVTAAMGNSVLDVIHLMVKHNISAVPIVDGKNKVLNVFEAVDVIPCIKGGAYDELSSSVGDALSKRAEDFPGIYTCSEDDRLDAIFETIRKSRVHRLIVVDDDSRLRGIISLSDILKYVLLYGEEDDDIRAG
;
A
#
# COMPACT_ATOMS: atom_id res chain seq x y z
N MET A 1 63.17 12.60 -27.88
CA MET A 1 64.19 11.58 -28.11
C MET A 1 63.64 10.27 -27.58
N ASP A 2 63.14 9.32 -28.35
CA ASP A 2 62.84 9.23 -29.78
C ASP A 2 61.75 8.18 -29.92
N ASP A 3 60.76 8.49 -30.75
CA ASP A 3 59.94 7.54 -31.51
C ASP A 3 60.81 7.01 -32.66
N PRO A 4 60.62 5.77 -33.16
CA PRO A 4 59.94 5.72 -34.46
C PRO A 4 59.05 4.47 -34.70
N ARG A 5 57.81 4.74 -35.13
CA ARG A 5 57.18 4.33 -36.42
C ARG A 5 57.52 2.94 -36.98
N ALA A 6 56.49 2.11 -37.19
CA ALA A 6 55.79 1.95 -38.48
C ALA A 6 55.01 0.61 -38.56
N ALA A 7 53.80 0.69 -39.10
CA ALA A 7 52.89 -0.41 -39.45
C ALA A 7 53.37 -1.23 -40.67
N PRO A 8 52.67 -2.33 -40.99
CA PRO A 8 51.77 -2.20 -42.16
C PRO A 8 50.35 -2.78 -41.98
N GLU A 9 49.44 -2.14 -42.73
CA GLU A 9 48.15 -2.60 -43.31
C GLU A 9 48.21 -4.03 -43.87
N ALA A 10 47.14 -4.82 -44.11
CA ALA A 10 45.69 -4.65 -44.12
C ALA A 10 45.02 -6.05 -44.13
N ALA A 11 43.78 -6.17 -43.65
CA ALA A 11 42.74 -6.99 -44.28
C ALA A 11 41.35 -6.65 -43.68
N HIS A 12 40.46 -6.17 -44.54
CA HIS A 12 39.09 -5.74 -44.24
C HIS A 12 38.15 -6.84 -43.74
N PRO A 13 37.03 -6.46 -43.08
CA PRO A 13 36.01 -7.39 -42.62
C PRO A 13 35.17 -7.89 -43.81
N SER A 14 35.04 -9.20 -43.95
CA SER A 14 34.17 -9.83 -44.94
C SER A 14 32.71 -9.80 -44.47
N SER A 15 31.95 -8.93 -45.14
CA SER A 15 30.50 -8.90 -45.20
C SER A 15 29.90 -10.21 -45.75
N ARG A 16 28.91 -10.77 -45.07
CA ARG A 16 27.88 -11.67 -45.63
C ARG A 16 26.54 -11.24 -45.04
N SER A 17 25.76 -10.40 -45.72
CA SER A 17 24.84 -10.69 -46.83
C SER A 17 23.57 -11.41 -46.38
N ALA A 18 22.51 -10.63 -46.16
CA ALA A 18 21.11 -11.05 -46.13
C ALA A 18 20.65 -11.56 -47.51
N PRO A 19 19.69 -12.49 -47.56
CA PRO A 19 18.91 -12.78 -48.76
C PRO A 19 17.41 -12.38 -48.58
N PRO A 20 16.64 -12.27 -49.69
CA PRO A 20 15.99 -11.00 -50.01
C PRO A 20 14.45 -11.07 -50.10
N ALA A 21 13.85 -9.89 -50.04
CA ALA A 21 12.50 -9.64 -50.51
C ALA A 21 12.47 -9.54 -52.04
N LEU A 22 11.47 -10.14 -52.69
CA LEU A 22 11.05 -9.79 -54.04
C LEU A 22 9.50 -9.79 -54.16
N PRO A 23 8.94 -9.00 -55.10
CA PRO A 23 7.57 -8.50 -55.04
C PRO A 23 6.76 -8.99 -56.28
N PRO A 24 5.73 -8.28 -56.79
CA PRO A 24 4.36 -8.79 -56.85
C PRO A 24 3.90 -9.14 -58.29
N THR A 25 2.86 -9.97 -58.41
CA THR A 25 2.08 -10.07 -59.65
C THR A 25 0.59 -10.20 -59.40
N THR A 26 -0.12 -9.71 -60.40
CA THR A 26 -1.49 -9.24 -60.45
C THR A 26 -2.45 -10.25 -61.11
N HIS A 27 -3.70 -10.19 -60.65
CA HIS A 27 -4.98 -10.40 -61.35
C HIS A 27 -5.48 -11.76 -61.86
N SER A 28 -6.81 -11.89 -61.60
CA SER A 28 -7.89 -12.59 -62.31
C SER A 28 -8.14 -14.05 -61.95
N ASP A 29 -9.37 -14.56 -61.82
CA ASP A 29 -10.72 -14.04 -61.50
C ASP A 29 -11.61 -15.30 -61.29
N THR A 30 -12.81 -15.11 -60.73
CA THR A 30 -13.95 -16.07 -60.60
C THR A 30 -13.86 -17.13 -59.48
N GLY A 31 -14.83 -17.32 -58.58
CA GLY A 31 -16.10 -16.66 -58.27
C GLY A 31 -16.90 -17.46 -57.21
N VAL A 32 -17.65 -16.75 -56.35
CA VAL A 32 -18.96 -17.13 -55.71
C VAL A 32 -18.90 -18.29 -54.67
N ASN A 33 -19.37 -18.25 -53.40
CA ASN A 33 -20.32 -17.42 -52.62
C ASN A 33 -20.12 -17.70 -51.10
N GLY A 34 -20.52 -16.75 -50.22
CA GLY A 34 -21.03 -17.04 -48.87
C GLY A 34 -20.16 -16.62 -47.67
N SER A 35 -20.13 -15.32 -47.34
CA SER A 35 -19.35 -14.74 -46.25
C SER A 35 -20.09 -14.68 -44.90
N GLY A 36 -19.34 -14.97 -43.84
CA GLY A 36 -19.63 -14.55 -42.46
C GLY A 36 -18.66 -13.46 -41.98
N GLN A 37 -19.12 -12.72 -40.98
CA GLN A 37 -18.37 -12.03 -39.91
C GLN A 37 -17.63 -10.69 -40.12
N LEU A 38 -17.81 -9.86 -39.06
CA LEU A 38 -17.00 -8.78 -38.48
C LEU A 38 -17.07 -7.38 -39.14
N PRO A 39 -17.51 -6.33 -38.41
CA PRO A 39 -17.42 -4.96 -38.89
C PRO A 39 -16.04 -4.34 -38.59
N LEU A 40 -15.38 -3.93 -39.67
CA LEU A 40 -14.27 -2.99 -39.71
C LEU A 40 -14.72 -1.59 -39.25
N ARG A 41 -13.83 -0.86 -38.56
CA ARG A 41 -13.99 0.57 -38.29
C ARG A 41 -14.01 1.36 -39.61
N PRO A 42 -14.97 2.28 -39.84
CA PRO A 42 -14.83 3.29 -40.86
C PRO A 42 -14.24 4.57 -40.27
N SER A 43 -13.07 4.96 -40.77
CA SER A 43 -12.61 6.34 -40.77
C SER A 43 -13.36 7.10 -41.87
N GLY A 44 -14.29 7.97 -41.49
CA GLY A 44 -15.01 8.86 -42.40
C GLY A 44 -15.82 9.88 -41.59
N HIS A 45 -15.59 11.17 -41.85
CA HIS A 45 -16.43 12.25 -41.34
C HIS A 45 -17.81 12.19 -42.02
N GLU A 46 -18.75 11.43 -41.47
CA GLU A 46 -20.16 11.57 -41.82
C GLU A 46 -20.90 12.29 -40.69
N LEU A 47 -21.42 13.47 -41.02
CA LEU A 47 -22.33 14.19 -40.12
C LEU A 47 -23.67 13.46 -40.08
N PRO A 48 -24.32 13.37 -38.90
CA PRO A 48 -25.60 12.69 -38.79
C PRO A 48 -26.67 13.40 -39.63
N PHE A 49 -27.42 12.64 -40.42
CA PHE A 49 -28.61 13.14 -41.11
C PHE A 49 -29.69 13.50 -40.08
N VAL A 50 -30.04 14.79 -40.00
CA VAL A 50 -31.13 15.28 -39.16
C VAL A 50 -32.33 15.60 -40.03
N ALA A 51 -33.42 14.86 -39.86
CA ALA A 51 -34.69 15.18 -40.52
C ALA A 51 -35.38 16.38 -39.82
N PRO A 52 -36.12 17.25 -40.51
CA PRO A 52 -36.83 18.37 -39.88
C PRO A 52 -37.80 17.95 -38.76
N SER A 53 -38.35 16.74 -38.85
CA SER A 53 -39.22 16.14 -37.83
C SER A 53 -38.51 15.79 -36.52
N SER A 54 -37.17 15.74 -36.50
CA SER A 54 -36.36 15.51 -35.29
C SER A 54 -36.45 16.67 -34.29
N TYR A 55 -36.72 17.89 -34.77
CA TYR A 55 -36.86 19.09 -33.94
C TYR A 55 -38.25 19.21 -33.31
N LEU A 56 -39.24 18.49 -33.83
CA LEU A 56 -40.63 18.55 -33.39
C LEU A 56 -40.99 17.42 -32.42
N ARG A 57 -40.07 16.49 -32.17
CA ARG A 57 -40.25 15.45 -31.14
C ARG A 57 -39.98 16.10 -29.76
N PRO A 58 -40.93 16.02 -28.81
CA PRO A 58 -40.62 16.34 -27.43
C PRO A 58 -39.45 15.46 -27.01
N LYS A 59 -38.30 16.07 -26.67
CA LYS A 59 -37.21 15.33 -26.04
C LYS A 59 -37.81 14.64 -24.82
N PRO A 60 -37.70 13.31 -24.65
CA PRO A 60 -37.92 12.75 -23.32
C PRO A 60 -37.01 13.56 -22.41
N ALA A 61 -37.58 14.16 -21.37
CA ALA A 61 -36.79 14.88 -20.38
C ALA A 61 -35.61 13.96 -20.08
N SER A 62 -34.41 14.42 -20.46
CA SER A 62 -33.19 13.84 -19.94
C SER A 62 -33.49 13.66 -18.46
N ARG A 63 -33.37 12.44 -17.95
CA ARG A 63 -33.31 12.23 -16.51
C ARG A 63 -32.10 13.06 -16.08
N THR A 64 -32.32 14.35 -15.84
CA THR A 64 -31.55 15.14 -14.91
C THR A 64 -31.52 14.24 -13.71
N MET A 65 -30.35 13.66 -13.44
CA MET A 65 -30.08 13.08 -12.14
C MET A 65 -30.58 14.13 -11.17
N SER A 66 -31.65 13.80 -10.44
CA SER A 66 -32.09 14.67 -9.36
C SER A 66 -30.85 14.86 -8.53
N GLU A 67 -30.27 16.06 -8.52
CA GLU A 67 -29.26 16.43 -7.55
C GLU A 67 -29.92 16.11 -6.22
N ARG A 68 -29.47 15.01 -5.58
CA ARG A 68 -29.99 14.63 -4.28
C ARG A 68 -29.61 15.78 -3.38
N THR A 69 -30.61 16.55 -2.95
CA THR A 69 -30.38 17.66 -2.03
C THR A 69 -29.69 17.06 -0.80
N PRO A 70 -28.50 17.56 -0.41
CA PRO A 70 -27.74 16.92 0.64
C PRO A 70 -28.55 16.94 1.93
N SER A 71 -28.78 15.76 2.49
CA SER A 71 -29.51 15.56 3.73
C SER A 71 -28.81 16.27 4.89
N ALA A 72 -29.51 16.47 6.02
CA ALA A 72 -28.90 17.03 7.21
C ALA A 72 -27.65 16.23 7.64
N LEU A 73 -27.73 14.90 7.52
CA LEU A 73 -26.64 13.98 7.82
C LEU A 73 -25.47 14.14 6.83
N ASP A 74 -25.74 14.34 5.54
CA ASP A 74 -24.69 14.64 4.54
C ASP A 74 -23.95 15.94 4.88
N ARG A 75 -24.67 16.97 5.33
CA ARG A 75 -24.10 18.27 5.71
C ARG A 75 -23.22 18.14 6.96
N GLU A 76 -23.69 17.44 7.99
CA GLU A 76 -22.90 17.17 9.20
C GLU A 76 -21.63 16.39 8.86
N GLN A 77 -21.74 15.32 8.06
CA GLN A 77 -20.60 14.53 7.62
C GLN A 77 -19.56 15.40 6.90
N MET A 78 -19.99 16.21 5.93
CA MET A 78 -19.08 17.10 5.19
C MET A 78 -18.47 18.19 6.07
N GLN A 79 -19.22 18.72 7.03
CA GLN A 79 -18.69 19.67 8.02
C GLN A 79 -17.61 19.02 8.89
N GLY A 80 -17.84 17.80 9.38
CA GLY A 80 -16.85 17.03 10.13
C GLY A 80 -15.57 16.80 9.34
N LEU A 81 -15.70 16.35 8.09
CA LEU A 81 -14.57 16.11 7.20
C LEU A 81 -13.75 17.38 6.92
N ARG A 82 -14.41 18.49 6.58
CA ARG A 82 -13.75 19.80 6.37
C ARG A 82 -13.02 20.27 7.62
N GLY A 83 -13.67 20.16 8.78
CA GLY A 83 -13.05 20.51 10.06
C GLY A 83 -11.85 19.65 10.43
N ILE A 84 -11.81 18.39 10.01
CA ILE A 84 -10.62 17.54 10.14
C ILE A 84 -9.50 17.98 9.20
N ARG A 85 -9.81 18.28 7.93
CA ARG A 85 -8.80 18.75 6.97
C ARG A 85 -8.15 20.07 7.40
N GLU A 86 -8.95 21.04 7.82
CA GLU A 86 -8.43 22.32 8.31
C GLU A 86 -7.59 22.14 9.57
N PHE A 87 -8.00 21.27 10.48
CA PHE A 87 -7.17 20.91 11.64
C PHE A 87 -5.80 20.34 11.22
N LEU A 88 -5.77 19.45 10.21
CA LEU A 88 -4.52 18.85 9.70
C LEU A 88 -3.65 19.84 8.92
N LYS A 89 -4.23 20.87 8.30
CA LYS A 89 -3.48 21.93 7.58
C LYS A 89 -2.76 22.88 8.54
N VAL A 90 -3.32 23.10 9.73
CA VAL A 90 -2.76 24.01 10.75
C VAL A 90 -1.76 23.29 11.68
N ARG A 91 -1.88 21.98 11.85
CA ARG A 91 -0.95 21.17 12.67
C ARG A 91 0.23 20.69 11.85
N THR A 92 1.37 20.55 12.50
CA THR A 92 2.60 20.01 11.90
C THR A 92 2.74 18.52 12.19
N SER A 93 3.66 17.85 11.51
CA SER A 93 3.99 16.44 11.81
C SER A 93 4.66 16.29 13.17
N TYR A 94 5.37 17.32 13.63
CA TYR A 94 5.97 17.41 14.96
C TYR A 94 4.91 17.40 16.07
N ASP A 95 3.75 18.04 15.87
CA ASP A 95 2.66 18.11 16.88
C ASP A 95 2.07 16.74 17.26
N VAL A 96 2.27 15.72 16.43
CA VAL A 96 1.82 14.34 16.68
C VAL A 96 2.74 13.62 17.67
N LEU A 97 3.98 14.10 17.82
CA LEU A 97 4.98 13.46 18.65
C LEU A 97 4.70 13.70 20.14
N PRO A 98 4.96 12.70 21.01
CA PRO A 98 4.96 12.94 22.45
C PRO A 98 6.03 13.96 22.83
N LEU A 99 5.84 14.66 23.96
CA LEU A 99 6.84 15.60 24.51
C LEU A 99 8.22 14.95 24.73
N SER A 100 8.22 13.67 25.11
CA SER A 100 9.43 12.86 25.24
C SER A 100 9.15 11.46 24.72
N PHE A 101 10.02 10.95 23.86
CA PHE A 101 9.92 9.63 23.28
C PHE A 101 11.31 9.04 23.02
N ARG A 102 11.33 7.73 22.76
CA ARG A 102 12.54 6.99 22.38
C ARG A 102 12.47 6.64 20.88
N LEU A 103 13.55 6.91 20.17
CA LEU A 103 13.75 6.46 18.79
C LEU A 103 14.81 5.36 18.76
N VAL A 104 14.50 4.20 18.19
CA VAL A 104 15.45 3.10 17.97
C VAL A 104 15.84 3.12 16.50
N VAL A 105 17.12 3.33 16.22
CA VAL A 105 17.69 3.39 14.87
C VAL A 105 18.67 2.24 14.70
N LEU A 106 18.69 1.60 13.54
CA LEU A 106 19.58 0.47 13.24
C LEU A 106 20.58 0.86 12.16
N ASP A 107 21.84 0.46 12.35
CA ASP A 107 22.88 0.62 11.35
C ASP A 107 22.67 -0.34 10.16
N ASN A 108 22.91 0.13 8.94
CA ASN A 108 22.80 -0.67 7.71
C ASN A 108 23.67 -1.93 7.71
N ASP A 109 24.81 -1.91 8.39
CA ASP A 109 25.71 -3.05 8.49
C ASP A 109 25.24 -4.10 9.50
N LEU A 110 24.15 -3.85 10.23
CA LEU A 110 23.58 -4.83 11.13
C LEU A 110 23.04 -6.05 10.35
N LEU A 111 23.28 -7.24 10.89
CA LEU A 111 22.70 -8.48 10.34
C LEU A 111 21.18 -8.48 10.48
N ILE A 112 20.49 -8.96 9.44
CA ILE A 112 19.01 -9.08 9.42
C ILE A 112 18.54 -9.92 10.63
N ARG A 113 19.20 -11.04 10.92
CA ARG A 113 18.88 -11.89 12.09
C ARG A 113 18.99 -11.14 13.43
N LYS A 114 19.97 -10.25 13.59
CA LYS A 114 20.13 -9.44 14.81
C LYS A 114 19.05 -8.37 14.91
N SER A 115 18.66 -7.77 13.78
CA SER A 115 17.59 -6.76 13.74
C SER A 115 16.26 -7.32 14.29
N LEU A 116 15.91 -8.57 13.97
CA LEU A 116 14.71 -9.24 14.48
C LEU A 116 14.68 -9.28 16.01
N ASN A 117 15.80 -9.67 16.63
CA ASN A 117 15.91 -9.72 18.08
C ASN A 117 15.75 -8.33 18.71
N ILE A 118 16.33 -7.29 18.10
CA ILE A 118 16.19 -5.91 18.58
C ILE A 118 14.73 -5.45 18.49
N LEU A 119 14.04 -5.74 17.38
CA LEU A 119 12.62 -5.38 17.23
C LEU A 119 11.74 -6.05 18.29
N ILE A 120 11.93 -7.37 18.49
CA ILE A 120 11.17 -8.16 19.48
C ILE A 120 11.45 -7.66 20.89
N GLN A 121 12.72 -7.49 21.28
CA GLN A 121 13.11 -7.05 22.63
C GLN A 121 12.58 -5.64 22.97
N ASN A 122 12.44 -4.78 21.97
CA ASN A 122 11.94 -3.42 22.14
C ASN A 122 10.42 -3.30 21.94
N GLY A 123 9.72 -4.38 21.62
CA GLY A 123 8.27 -4.35 21.34
C GLY A 123 7.90 -3.47 20.15
N ILE A 124 8.77 -3.36 19.16
CA ILE A 124 8.58 -2.54 17.95
C ILE A 124 8.54 -3.44 16.71
N VAL A 125 7.91 -2.95 15.65
CA VAL A 125 7.68 -3.68 14.38
C VAL A 125 8.31 -2.99 13.18
N SER A 126 9.08 -1.93 13.44
CA SER A 126 9.82 -1.17 12.45
C SER A 126 10.87 -0.28 13.11
N ALA A 127 11.94 0.01 12.39
CA ALA A 127 12.98 0.94 12.82
C ALA A 127 13.58 1.69 11.62
N PRO A 128 13.92 2.99 11.76
CA PRO A 128 14.77 3.69 10.81
C PRO A 128 16.11 3.00 10.61
N LEU A 129 16.59 3.02 9.39
CA LEU A 129 17.92 2.58 9.01
C LEU A 129 18.84 3.78 8.83
N TRP A 130 20.05 3.66 9.35
CA TRP A 130 21.08 4.69 9.26
C TRP A 130 22.29 4.13 8.53
N ASP A 131 22.75 4.85 7.51
CA ASP A 131 24.00 4.58 6.82
C ASP A 131 25.13 5.34 7.51
N SER A 132 25.97 4.63 8.27
CA SER A 132 27.10 5.24 8.97
C SER A 132 28.23 5.67 8.03
N HIS A 133 28.34 5.08 6.85
CA HIS A 133 29.38 5.44 5.86
C HIS A 133 29.08 6.79 5.22
N ASN A 134 27.82 7.02 4.83
CA ASN A 134 27.38 8.25 4.21
C ASN A 134 26.78 9.27 5.19
N SER A 135 26.54 8.86 6.44
CA SER A 135 25.82 9.66 7.45
C SER A 135 24.45 10.14 6.96
N THR A 136 23.67 9.24 6.39
CA THR A 136 22.36 9.54 5.81
C THR A 136 21.28 8.55 6.25
N PHE A 137 20.02 8.98 6.11
CA PHE A 137 18.88 8.12 6.33
C PHE A 137 18.77 7.09 5.20
N ALA A 138 18.76 5.79 5.56
CA ALA A 138 18.83 4.70 4.58
C ALA A 138 17.48 4.04 4.27
N GLY A 139 16.40 4.49 4.91
CA GLY A 139 15.06 3.94 4.75
C GLY A 139 14.49 3.38 6.06
N LEU A 140 13.41 2.62 5.96
CA LEU A 140 12.68 2.11 7.11
C LEU A 140 12.55 0.59 7.04
N LEU A 141 13.10 -0.11 8.03
CA LEU A 141 12.89 -1.54 8.20
C LEU A 141 11.48 -1.81 8.73
N THR A 142 10.77 -2.75 8.12
CA THR A 142 9.39 -3.12 8.45
C THR A 142 9.17 -4.62 8.35
N SER A 143 7.99 -5.09 8.77
CA SER A 143 7.57 -6.49 8.57
C SER A 143 7.57 -6.95 7.12
N THR A 144 7.39 -6.03 6.16
CA THR A 144 7.39 -6.35 4.73
C THR A 144 8.78 -6.78 4.26
N ASP A 145 9.84 -6.18 4.79
CA ASP A 145 11.21 -6.52 4.44
C ASP A 145 11.53 -7.96 4.84
N TYR A 146 11.07 -8.42 6.01
CA TYR A 146 11.21 -9.81 6.41
C TYR A 146 10.38 -10.76 5.55
N ILE A 147 9.19 -10.34 5.13
CA ILE A 147 8.40 -11.11 4.15
C ILE A 147 9.19 -11.25 2.83
N ASN A 148 9.81 -10.19 2.34
CA ASN A 148 10.62 -10.21 1.12
C ASN A 148 11.84 -11.14 1.29
N VAL A 149 12.50 -11.13 2.44
CA VAL A 149 13.60 -12.07 2.76
C VAL A 149 13.12 -13.53 2.75
N ILE A 150 11.94 -13.81 3.31
CA ILE A 150 11.34 -15.15 3.27
C ILE A 150 11.06 -15.57 1.82
N GLN A 151 10.55 -14.65 0.99
CA GLN A 151 10.30 -14.96 -0.41
C GLN A 151 11.58 -15.25 -1.18
N TYR A 152 12.64 -14.48 -0.92
CA TYR A 152 13.96 -14.74 -1.49
C TYR A 152 14.45 -16.13 -1.09
N TYR A 153 14.33 -16.48 0.19
CA TYR A 153 14.67 -17.81 0.70
C TYR A 153 13.92 -18.93 -0.05
N CYS A 154 12.62 -18.74 -0.32
CA CYS A 154 11.83 -19.73 -1.06
C CYS A 154 12.16 -19.82 -2.56
N GLN A 155 12.64 -18.74 -3.18
CA GLN A 155 13.02 -18.72 -4.59
C GLN A 155 14.45 -19.23 -4.84
N PHE A 156 15.35 -19.04 -3.86
CA PHE A 156 16.77 -19.39 -3.95
C PHE A 156 17.20 -20.31 -2.79
N PRO A 157 16.69 -21.55 -2.73
CA PRO A 157 16.98 -22.49 -1.64
C PRO A 157 18.45 -22.93 -1.58
N ASP A 158 19.22 -22.77 -2.66
CA ASP A 158 20.65 -23.12 -2.65
C ASP A 158 21.53 -22.06 -1.94
N GLU A 159 20.97 -20.89 -1.62
CA GLU A 159 21.69 -19.76 -1.00
C GLU A 159 21.34 -19.57 0.49
N ILE A 160 20.67 -20.55 1.11
CA ILE A 160 20.16 -20.49 2.50
C ILE A 160 21.25 -20.09 3.50
N ASP A 161 22.44 -20.67 3.39
CA ASP A 161 23.56 -20.40 4.30
C ASP A 161 24.08 -18.95 4.21
N GLN A 162 23.80 -18.26 3.11
CA GLN A 162 24.19 -16.87 2.89
C GLN A 162 23.18 -15.89 3.50
N VAL A 163 21.91 -16.28 3.60
CA VAL A 163 20.83 -15.42 4.15
C VAL A 163 21.11 -15.03 5.60
N ASP A 164 21.67 -15.93 6.39
CA ASP A 164 22.06 -15.68 7.78
C ASP A 164 23.18 -14.64 7.92
N GLN A 165 23.94 -14.39 6.85
CA GLN A 165 25.00 -13.40 6.76
C GLN A 165 24.52 -12.07 6.15
N PHE A 166 23.29 -12.01 5.64
CA PHE A 166 22.77 -10.80 5.04
C PHE A 166 22.65 -9.66 6.07
N ARG A 167 23.04 -8.49 5.60
CA ARG A 167 22.95 -7.22 6.33
C ARG A 167 21.72 -6.45 5.87
N LEU A 168 21.33 -5.45 6.64
CA LEU A 168 20.20 -4.58 6.27
C LEU A 168 20.47 -3.81 4.98
N SER A 169 21.73 -3.52 4.66
CA SER A 169 22.14 -2.95 3.37
C SER A 169 21.76 -3.81 2.16
N SER A 170 21.70 -5.14 2.31
CA SER A 170 21.35 -6.09 1.25
C SER A 170 19.87 -6.13 0.90
N LEU A 171 18.99 -5.52 1.72
CA LEU A 171 17.53 -5.61 1.54
C LEU A 171 17.06 -5.10 0.16
N ARG A 172 17.66 -4.02 -0.35
CA ARG A 172 17.30 -3.48 -1.67
C ARG A 172 17.70 -4.41 -2.82
N ASP A 173 18.79 -5.15 -2.66
CA ASP A 173 19.24 -6.11 -3.66
C ASP A 173 18.35 -7.35 -3.64
N ILE A 174 17.92 -7.78 -2.44
CA ILE A 174 16.92 -8.84 -2.26
C ILE A 174 15.61 -8.47 -2.95
N GLU A 175 15.08 -7.26 -2.70
CA GLU A 175 13.86 -6.76 -3.34
C GLU A 175 13.98 -6.76 -4.88
N ARG A 176 15.13 -6.34 -5.40
CA ARG A 176 15.42 -6.35 -6.84
C ARG A 176 15.46 -7.77 -7.41
N ALA A 177 16.09 -8.70 -6.69
CA ALA A 177 16.23 -10.09 -7.12
C ALA A 177 14.87 -10.81 -7.21
N ILE A 178 13.96 -10.56 -6.26
CA ILE A 178 12.59 -11.12 -6.29
C ILE A 178 11.63 -10.34 -7.20
N GLY A 179 12.09 -9.27 -7.85
CA GLY A 179 11.29 -8.44 -8.76
C GLY A 179 10.22 -7.59 -8.06
N VAL A 180 10.38 -7.29 -6.77
CA VAL A 180 9.46 -6.43 -6.02
C VAL A 180 9.87 -4.97 -6.21
N LEU A 181 8.89 -4.11 -6.50
CA LEU A 181 9.09 -2.67 -6.56
C LEU A 181 9.46 -2.17 -5.15
N PRO A 182 10.61 -1.49 -4.99
CA PRO A 182 11.00 -0.91 -3.71
C PRO A 182 9.90 0.01 -3.20
N LEU A 183 9.58 -0.08 -1.90
CA LEU A 183 8.68 0.89 -1.28
C LEU A 183 9.35 2.26 -1.32
N GLU A 184 8.71 3.21 -2.01
CA GLU A 184 9.19 4.59 -2.03
C GLU A 184 9.21 5.14 -0.60
N THR A 185 10.42 5.33 -0.07
CA THR A 185 10.66 5.80 1.30
C THR A 185 10.54 7.32 1.30
N VAL A 186 9.31 7.80 1.22
CA VAL A 186 9.03 9.24 1.30
C VAL A 186 9.16 9.70 2.74
N SER A 187 10.10 10.61 2.99
CA SER A 187 10.23 11.34 4.24
C SER A 187 9.51 12.70 4.16
N VAL A 188 9.24 13.27 5.33
CA VAL A 188 8.65 14.60 5.47
C VAL A 188 9.38 15.37 6.56
N HIS A 189 9.61 16.66 6.33
CA HIS A 189 10.19 17.53 7.34
C HIS A 189 9.21 17.71 8.52
N PRO A 190 9.64 17.59 9.79
CA PRO A 190 8.74 17.61 10.96
C PRO A 190 7.82 18.84 11.04
N MET A 191 8.34 20.00 10.65
CA MET A 191 7.62 21.27 10.68
C MET A 191 6.63 21.48 9.51
N ARG A 192 6.54 20.55 8.55
CA ARG A 192 5.54 20.65 7.47
C ARG A 192 4.15 20.31 7.96
N PRO A 193 3.09 20.89 7.35
CA PRO A 193 1.71 20.57 7.70
C PRO A 193 1.44 19.07 7.66
N LEU A 194 0.77 18.56 8.68
CA LEU A 194 0.43 17.14 8.81
C LEU A 194 -0.45 16.68 7.63
N TYR A 195 -1.29 17.56 7.09
CA TYR A 195 -2.07 17.31 5.88
C TYR A 195 -1.20 16.83 4.71
N GLU A 196 -0.04 17.46 4.49
CA GLU A 196 0.88 17.08 3.42
C GLU A 196 1.48 15.69 3.68
N ALA A 197 1.91 15.42 4.92
CA ALA A 197 2.43 14.11 5.29
C ALA A 197 1.39 13.00 5.03
N CYS A 198 0.13 13.25 5.41
CA CYS A 198 -0.94 12.29 5.14
C CYS A 198 -1.21 12.10 3.64
N ARG A 199 -1.22 13.17 2.84
CA ARG A 199 -1.39 13.09 1.38
C ARG A 199 -0.24 12.31 0.73
N ARG A 200 1.01 12.54 1.15
CA ARG A 200 2.19 11.77 0.69
C ARG A 200 2.06 10.28 1.05
N THR A 201 1.60 9.97 2.27
CA THR A 201 1.36 8.58 2.72
C THR A 201 0.33 7.85 1.88
N LEU A 202 -0.67 8.56 1.36
CA LEU A 202 -1.71 7.97 0.52
C LEU A 202 -1.26 7.79 -0.94
N LYS A 203 -0.32 8.62 -1.41
CA LYS A 203 0.32 8.46 -2.73
C LYS A 203 1.29 7.27 -2.71
N THR A 204 2.01 7.10 -1.61
CA THR A 204 2.86 5.93 -1.41
C THR A 204 2.07 4.77 -0.84
N ARG A 205 2.66 3.58 -0.83
CA ARG A 205 2.10 2.40 -0.12
C ARG A 205 2.57 2.34 1.33
N ALA A 206 3.22 3.40 1.82
CA ALA A 206 3.82 3.43 3.13
C ALA A 206 2.75 3.55 4.22
N ARG A 207 2.83 2.72 5.26
CA ARG A 207 1.93 2.81 6.43
C ARG A 207 2.51 3.67 7.55
N ARG A 208 3.73 4.16 7.34
CA ARG A 208 4.57 4.90 8.28
C ARG A 208 5.38 5.92 7.48
N ILE A 209 5.60 7.10 8.05
CA ILE A 209 6.34 8.18 7.43
C ILE A 209 7.51 8.53 8.34
N PRO A 210 8.76 8.40 7.86
CA PRO A 210 9.92 8.96 8.53
C PRO A 210 9.85 10.49 8.53
N LEU A 211 10.10 11.09 9.69
CA LEU A 211 10.30 12.52 9.84
C LEU A 211 11.80 12.80 9.83
N VAL A 212 12.27 13.47 8.77
CA VAL A 212 13.68 13.75 8.55
C VAL A 212 13.88 15.25 8.51
N ASP A 213 14.79 15.73 9.33
CA ASP A 213 15.25 17.12 9.38
C ASP A 213 16.69 17.19 8.85
N VAL A 214 17.22 18.39 8.66
CA VAL A 214 18.63 18.62 8.35
C VAL A 214 19.24 19.41 9.50
N ASP A 215 20.33 18.90 10.05
CA ASP A 215 21.06 19.54 11.13
C ASP A 215 21.74 20.82 10.61
N ASP A 216 21.46 21.96 11.25
CA ASP A 216 21.93 23.29 10.80
C ASP A 216 23.45 23.46 10.88
N GLU A 217 24.13 22.74 11.78
CA GLU A 217 25.57 22.85 11.97
C GLU A 217 26.35 21.95 11.01
N THR A 218 25.86 20.73 10.82
CA THR A 218 26.56 19.68 10.06
C THR A 218 26.05 19.54 8.63
N GLY A 219 24.86 20.06 8.33
CA GLY A 219 24.17 19.88 7.03
C GLY A 219 23.73 18.45 6.75
N ARG A 220 23.72 17.58 7.76
CA ARG A 220 23.40 16.15 7.61
C ARG A 220 21.93 15.88 7.93
N GLU A 221 21.38 14.84 7.30
CA GLU A 221 20.03 14.39 7.60
C GLU A 221 19.95 13.84 9.02
N MET A 222 18.89 14.16 9.75
CA MET A 222 18.60 13.63 11.07
C MET A 222 17.19 13.04 11.07
N VAL A 223 17.07 11.76 11.44
CA VAL A 223 15.76 11.16 11.66
C VAL A 223 15.23 11.61 13.02
N VAL A 224 14.20 12.46 13.02
CA VAL A 224 13.57 12.95 14.24
C VAL A 224 12.65 11.90 14.83
N SER A 225 11.80 11.28 14.00
CA SER A 225 10.87 10.24 14.43
C SER A 225 10.24 9.50 13.25
N VAL A 226 9.31 8.58 13.53
CA VAL A 226 8.46 7.92 12.52
C VAL A 226 7.02 8.01 12.97
N ILE A 227 6.17 8.65 12.16
CA ILE A 227 4.73 8.73 12.42
C ILE A 227 4.00 7.60 11.69
N THR A 228 2.97 7.05 12.32
CA THR A 228 2.17 5.93 11.78
C THR A 228 0.75 6.41 11.52
N GLN A 229 0.05 5.76 10.58
CA GLN A 229 -1.38 6.07 10.33
C GLN A 229 -2.22 5.96 11.61
N TYR A 230 -1.94 4.99 12.47
CA TYR A 230 -2.59 4.88 13.79
C TYR A 230 -2.38 6.12 14.65
N ARG A 231 -1.14 6.61 14.78
CA ARG A 231 -0.84 7.81 15.58
C ARG A 231 -1.51 9.06 15.01
N ILE A 232 -1.57 9.19 13.69
CA ILE A 232 -2.27 10.29 13.01
C ILE A 232 -3.77 10.24 13.31
N LEU A 233 -4.41 9.09 13.09
CA LEU A 233 -5.85 8.93 13.34
C LEU A 233 -6.19 9.10 14.82
N LYS A 234 -5.35 8.59 15.73
CA LYS A 234 -5.49 8.82 17.17
C LYS A 234 -5.33 10.29 17.55
N PHE A 235 -4.37 10.99 16.93
CA PHE A 235 -4.19 12.43 17.13
C PHE A 235 -5.43 13.22 16.70
N ILE A 236 -6.04 12.87 15.57
CA ILE A 236 -7.33 13.43 15.13
C ILE A 236 -8.43 13.10 16.13
N ALA A 237 -8.55 11.84 16.54
CA ALA A 237 -9.59 11.37 17.46
C ALA A 237 -9.55 12.10 18.81
N VAL A 238 -8.35 12.36 19.34
CA VAL A 238 -8.16 13.00 20.65
C VAL A 238 -8.32 14.52 20.56
N ASN A 239 -7.75 15.16 19.54
CA ASN A 239 -7.63 16.62 19.49
C ASN A 239 -8.70 17.32 18.64
N ASN A 240 -9.52 16.55 17.91
CA ASN A 240 -10.53 17.10 17.01
C ASN A 240 -11.91 16.46 17.18
N GLU A 241 -12.24 16.10 18.42
CA GLU A 241 -13.49 15.45 18.81
C GLU A 241 -14.72 16.13 18.21
N LYS A 242 -14.80 17.46 18.32
CA LYS A 242 -15.91 18.29 17.82
C LYS A 242 -16.28 18.03 16.36
N HIS A 243 -15.34 17.54 15.54
CA HIS A 243 -15.58 17.20 14.14
C HIS A 243 -15.72 15.70 13.92
N THR A 244 -15.04 14.84 14.69
CA THR A 244 -15.21 13.39 14.57
C THR A 244 -16.60 12.94 15.00
N ILE A 245 -17.26 13.62 15.96
CA ILE A 245 -18.64 13.28 16.36
C ILE A 245 -19.68 13.51 15.24
N LEU A 246 -19.33 14.30 14.23
CA LEU A 246 -20.23 14.61 13.11
C LEU A 246 -20.21 13.51 12.04
N LEU A 247 -19.30 12.54 12.14
CA LEU A 247 -19.10 11.48 11.15
C LEU A 247 -20.09 10.31 11.36
N LYS A 248 -21.39 10.61 11.29
CA LYS A 248 -22.47 9.70 11.69
C LYS A 248 -22.95 8.73 10.60
N LYS A 249 -22.39 8.78 9.38
CA LYS A 249 -22.74 7.80 8.34
C LYS A 249 -22.25 6.40 8.71
N ALA A 250 -23.05 5.39 8.39
CA ALA A 250 -22.65 3.99 8.48
C ALA A 250 -21.53 3.70 7.49
N VAL A 251 -20.63 2.76 7.82
CA VAL A 251 -19.49 2.40 6.99
C VAL A 251 -19.90 1.90 5.60
N ARG A 252 -21.04 1.20 5.49
CA ARG A 252 -21.58 0.77 4.19
C ARG A 252 -22.01 1.94 3.31
N ASP A 253 -22.61 2.98 3.90
CA ASP A 253 -23.19 4.11 3.16
C ASP A 253 -22.09 4.99 2.53
N ILE A 254 -20.90 4.98 3.14
CA ILE A 254 -19.72 5.69 2.66
C ILE A 254 -18.75 4.80 1.87
N GLY A 255 -19.06 3.50 1.72
CA GLY A 255 -18.20 2.54 1.04
C GLY A 255 -16.81 2.44 1.68
N LEU A 256 -16.72 2.50 3.01
CA LEU A 256 -15.45 2.51 3.72
C LEU A 256 -14.89 1.09 3.83
N GLY A 257 -13.71 0.87 3.24
CA GLY A 257 -13.00 -0.41 3.26
C GLY A 257 -13.21 -1.24 1.99
N THR A 258 -12.83 -2.52 2.07
CA THR A 258 -12.93 -3.49 0.98
C THR A 258 -13.93 -4.59 1.35
N TYR A 259 -14.86 -4.91 0.44
CA TYR A 259 -15.95 -5.88 0.66
C TYR A 259 -15.99 -7.01 -0.39
N THR A 260 -15.23 -6.88 -1.47
CA THR A 260 -15.22 -7.82 -2.60
C THR A 260 -13.82 -8.39 -2.79
N ASN A 261 -13.73 -9.62 -3.28
CA ASN A 261 -12.45 -10.32 -3.52
C ASN A 261 -11.58 -10.38 -2.25
N LEU A 262 -12.22 -10.63 -1.11
CA LEU A 262 -11.52 -10.78 0.16
C LEU A 262 -10.68 -12.05 0.14
N VAL A 263 -9.40 -11.88 0.43
CA VAL A 263 -8.45 -12.98 0.55
C VAL A 263 -8.51 -13.50 1.97
N THR A 264 -8.78 -14.79 2.14
CA THR A 264 -8.92 -15.44 3.45
C THR A 264 -8.06 -16.69 3.53
N ALA A 265 -7.77 -17.13 4.75
CA ALA A 265 -7.14 -18.42 5.02
C ALA A 265 -7.87 -19.16 6.15
N ALA A 266 -7.56 -20.43 6.35
CA ALA A 266 -8.03 -21.27 7.44
C ALA A 266 -6.90 -21.54 8.44
N MET A 267 -7.25 -21.94 9.67
CA MET A 267 -6.27 -22.24 10.73
C MET A 267 -5.24 -23.31 10.33
N GLY A 268 -5.63 -24.25 9.47
CA GLY A 268 -4.76 -25.32 9.00
C GLY A 268 -3.89 -24.99 7.79
N ASN A 269 -4.04 -23.80 7.17
CA ASN A 269 -3.11 -23.38 6.12
C ASN A 269 -1.72 -23.13 6.72
N SER A 270 -0.67 -23.29 5.91
CA SER A 270 0.68 -22.97 6.37
C SER A 270 0.89 -21.47 6.46
N VAL A 271 1.80 -21.03 7.34
CA VAL A 271 2.21 -19.62 7.40
C VAL A 271 2.77 -19.16 6.06
N LEU A 272 3.54 -20.02 5.37
CA LEU A 272 4.11 -19.71 4.07
C LEU A 272 3.05 -19.43 2.99
N ASP A 273 1.96 -20.22 2.96
CA ASP A 273 0.83 -19.98 2.04
C ASP A 273 0.21 -18.60 2.29
N VAL A 274 0.01 -18.24 3.55
CA VAL A 274 -0.55 -16.93 3.93
C VAL A 274 0.40 -15.79 3.56
N ILE A 275 1.71 -15.96 3.75
CA ILE A 275 2.72 -14.99 3.28
C ILE A 275 2.64 -14.82 1.75
N HIS A 276 2.50 -15.92 1.00
CA HIS A 276 2.35 -15.87 -0.45
C HIS A 276 1.07 -15.10 -0.85
N LEU A 277 -0.06 -15.34 -0.17
CA LEU A 277 -1.29 -14.57 -0.35
C LEU A 277 -1.08 -13.09 -0.08
N MET A 278 -0.38 -12.75 1.01
CA MET A 278 -0.10 -11.37 1.39
C MET A 278 0.69 -10.63 0.32
N VAL A 279 1.71 -11.26 -0.26
CA VAL A 279 2.50 -10.60 -1.31
C VAL A 279 1.76 -10.55 -2.63
N LYS A 280 1.16 -11.67 -3.05
CA LYS A 280 0.39 -11.74 -4.31
C LYS A 280 -0.71 -10.70 -4.39
N HIS A 281 -1.41 -10.48 -3.28
CA HIS A 281 -2.50 -9.51 -3.20
C HIS A 281 -2.06 -8.15 -2.62
N ASN A 282 -0.78 -8.00 -2.28
CA ASN A 282 -0.20 -6.79 -1.68
C ASN A 282 -0.98 -6.28 -0.45
N ILE A 283 -1.31 -7.21 0.46
CA ILE A 283 -2.07 -6.97 1.70
C ILE A 283 -1.23 -7.27 2.94
N SER A 284 -1.48 -6.55 4.03
CA SER A 284 -0.78 -6.71 5.32
C SER A 284 -1.54 -7.56 6.34
N ALA A 285 -2.63 -8.18 5.91
CA ALA A 285 -3.64 -8.79 6.74
C ALA A 285 -4.36 -9.88 5.94
N VAL A 286 -4.58 -11.05 6.53
CA VAL A 286 -5.44 -12.09 5.96
C VAL A 286 -6.39 -12.55 7.06
N PRO A 287 -7.71 -12.29 6.93
CA PRO A 287 -8.71 -12.85 7.83
C PRO A 287 -8.68 -14.38 7.82
N ILE A 288 -8.75 -14.98 9.01
CA ILE A 288 -8.79 -16.41 9.22
C ILE A 288 -10.23 -16.81 9.51
N VAL A 289 -10.80 -17.67 8.66
CA VAL A 289 -12.21 -18.07 8.70
C VAL A 289 -12.38 -19.57 8.79
N ASP A 290 -13.55 -20.02 9.25
CA ASP A 290 -13.95 -21.43 9.21
C ASP A 290 -14.64 -21.80 7.88
N GLY A 291 -15.06 -23.06 7.75
CA GLY A 291 -15.78 -23.56 6.57
C GLY A 291 -17.16 -22.94 6.32
N LYS A 292 -17.70 -22.16 7.28
CA LYS A 292 -18.96 -21.39 7.17
C LYS A 292 -18.70 -19.89 6.97
N ASN A 293 -17.45 -19.50 6.68
CA ASN A 293 -16.99 -18.13 6.54
C ASN A 293 -17.12 -17.30 7.84
N LYS A 294 -17.19 -17.95 9.00
CA LYS A 294 -17.17 -17.27 10.30
C LYS A 294 -15.75 -16.82 10.62
N VAL A 295 -15.59 -15.57 11.03
CA VAL A 295 -14.29 -15.01 11.40
C VAL A 295 -13.80 -15.65 12.69
N LEU A 296 -12.61 -16.23 12.65
CA LEU A 296 -11.93 -16.83 13.81
C LEU A 296 -10.80 -15.94 14.30
N ASN A 297 -9.99 -15.41 13.38
CA ASN A 297 -8.83 -14.57 13.70
C ASN A 297 -8.42 -13.75 12.47
N VAL A 298 -7.27 -13.06 12.55
CA VAL A 298 -6.61 -12.39 11.42
C VAL A 298 -5.12 -12.68 11.55
N PHE A 299 -4.45 -13.07 10.47
CA PHE A 299 -2.99 -13.12 10.42
C PHE A 299 -2.46 -11.81 9.84
N GLU A 300 -1.52 -11.16 10.53
CA GLU A 300 -0.97 -9.86 10.18
C GLU A 300 0.51 -9.98 9.78
N ALA A 301 1.01 -9.03 8.99
CA ALA A 301 2.44 -8.98 8.65
C ALA A 301 3.35 -8.97 9.89
N VAL A 302 2.89 -8.38 11.00
CA VAL A 302 3.65 -8.33 12.25
C VAL A 302 3.81 -9.70 12.92
N ASP A 303 2.93 -10.67 12.61
CA ASP A 303 3.03 -12.04 13.13
C ASP A 303 4.15 -12.84 12.46
N VAL A 304 4.67 -12.38 11.33
CA VAL A 304 5.81 -13.02 10.67
C VAL A 304 7.09 -12.89 11.51
N ILE A 305 7.28 -11.77 12.21
CA ILE A 305 8.48 -11.48 13.01
C ILE A 305 8.75 -12.57 14.06
N PRO A 306 7.79 -12.96 14.92
CA PRO A 306 8.02 -14.05 15.87
C PRO A 306 8.15 -15.44 15.21
N CYS A 307 7.56 -15.66 14.03
CA CYS A 307 7.64 -16.95 13.33
C CYS A 307 9.05 -17.28 12.82
N ILE A 308 9.86 -16.27 12.48
CA ILE A 308 11.23 -16.45 12.00
C ILE A 308 12.29 -16.17 13.08
N LYS A 309 11.87 -16.08 14.34
CA LYS A 309 12.77 -15.80 15.46
C LYS A 309 13.86 -16.88 15.53
N GLY A 310 15.11 -16.45 15.64
CA GLY A 310 16.25 -17.37 15.75
C GLY A 310 16.74 -17.97 14.43
N GLY A 311 16.14 -17.63 13.28
CA GLY A 311 16.50 -18.18 11.97
C GLY A 311 15.78 -19.48 11.62
N ALA A 312 14.73 -19.83 12.37
CA ALA A 312 13.96 -21.06 12.17
C ALA A 312 12.94 -20.91 11.03
N TYR A 313 13.42 -20.73 9.79
CA TYR A 313 12.56 -20.59 8.61
C TYR A 313 11.72 -21.85 8.35
N ASP A 314 12.15 -23.02 8.83
CA ASP A 314 11.37 -24.26 8.77
C ASP A 314 10.01 -24.16 9.47
N GLU A 315 9.89 -23.31 10.50
CA GLU A 315 8.62 -23.07 11.20
C GLU A 315 7.57 -22.40 10.31
N LEU A 316 7.94 -21.84 9.16
CA LEU A 316 6.98 -21.28 8.20
C LEU A 316 6.11 -22.34 7.54
N SER A 317 6.52 -23.62 7.60
CA SER A 317 5.71 -24.76 7.18
C SER A 317 4.62 -25.14 8.20
N SER A 318 4.70 -24.61 9.43
CA SER A 318 3.69 -24.85 10.46
C SER A 318 2.37 -24.16 10.16
N SER A 319 1.32 -24.58 10.86
CA SER A 319 -0.02 -24.04 10.65
C SER A 319 -0.14 -22.60 11.15
N VAL A 320 -1.02 -21.83 10.52
CA VAL A 320 -1.38 -20.49 10.98
C VAL A 320 -1.92 -20.53 12.42
N GLY A 321 -2.66 -21.57 12.80
CA GLY A 321 -3.12 -21.77 14.16
C GLY A 321 -1.97 -21.83 15.18
N ASP A 322 -0.93 -22.60 14.87
CA ASP A 322 0.26 -22.71 15.72
C ASP A 322 1.01 -21.38 15.82
N ALA A 323 1.15 -20.66 14.70
CA ALA A 323 1.77 -19.34 14.68
C ALA A 323 0.99 -18.31 15.52
N LEU A 324 -0.33 -18.29 15.40
CA LEU A 324 -1.20 -17.40 16.17
C LEU A 324 -1.17 -17.72 17.68
N SER A 325 -0.94 -18.99 18.05
CA SER A 325 -0.78 -19.39 19.46
C SER A 325 0.49 -18.81 20.12
N LYS A 326 1.48 -18.42 19.32
CA LYS A 326 2.74 -17.80 19.78
C LYS A 326 2.63 -16.28 19.98
N ARG A 327 1.47 -15.68 19.72
CA ARG A 327 1.26 -14.25 19.98
C ARG A 327 1.46 -13.96 21.46
N ALA A 328 1.96 -12.76 21.74
CA ALA A 328 2.12 -12.29 23.11
C ALA A 328 0.75 -12.22 23.82
N GLU A 329 0.75 -12.49 25.13
CA GLU A 329 -0.47 -12.50 25.95
C GLU A 329 -1.18 -11.14 25.99
N ASP A 330 -0.44 -10.05 25.76
CA ASP A 330 -0.95 -8.68 25.70
C ASP A 330 -1.53 -8.29 24.33
N PHE A 331 -1.66 -9.25 23.40
CA PHE A 331 -2.28 -9.01 22.10
C PHE A 331 -3.73 -8.50 22.30
N PRO A 332 -4.07 -7.30 21.79
CA PRO A 332 -5.33 -6.62 22.11
C PRO A 332 -6.58 -7.26 21.47
N GLY A 333 -6.41 -8.38 20.77
CA GLY A 333 -7.47 -9.05 20.03
C GLY A 333 -7.69 -8.46 18.63
N ILE A 334 -8.66 -9.06 17.93
CA ILE A 334 -9.16 -8.55 16.65
C ILE A 334 -10.30 -7.57 16.91
N TYR A 335 -10.34 -6.49 16.13
CA TYR A 335 -11.46 -5.54 16.17
C TYR A 335 -12.43 -5.87 15.05
N THR A 336 -13.71 -5.98 15.38
CA THR A 336 -14.79 -6.23 14.43
C THR A 336 -15.78 -5.08 14.44
N CYS A 337 -16.49 -4.88 13.33
CA CYS A 337 -17.61 -3.93 13.24
C CYS A 337 -18.71 -4.49 12.32
N SER A 338 -19.92 -3.96 12.44
CA SER A 338 -21.00 -4.19 11.49
C SER A 338 -20.92 -3.21 10.32
N GLU A 339 -21.58 -3.54 9.20
CA GLU A 339 -21.79 -2.64 8.06
C GLU A 339 -22.59 -1.37 8.44
N ASP A 340 -23.38 -1.46 9.51
CA ASP A 340 -24.20 -0.40 10.08
C ASP A 340 -23.45 0.48 11.10
N ASP A 341 -22.25 0.09 11.51
CA ASP A 341 -21.46 0.89 12.45
C ASP A 341 -21.06 2.21 11.83
N ARG A 342 -21.02 3.25 12.67
CA ARG A 342 -20.74 4.62 12.24
C ARG A 342 -19.27 4.97 12.40
N LEU A 343 -18.79 5.89 11.55
CA LEU A 343 -17.39 6.30 11.56
C LEU A 343 -16.99 7.05 12.85
N ASP A 344 -17.91 7.79 13.47
CA ASP A 344 -17.69 8.42 14.79
C ASP A 344 -17.37 7.38 15.89
N ALA A 345 -18.10 6.26 15.91
CA ALA A 345 -17.85 5.15 16.82
C ALA A 345 -16.48 4.50 16.58
N ILE A 346 -16.08 4.34 15.31
CA ILE A 346 -14.75 3.83 14.94
C ILE A 346 -13.65 4.77 15.45
N PHE A 347 -13.82 6.09 15.31
CA PHE A 347 -12.89 7.07 15.87
C PHE A 347 -12.79 6.99 17.39
N GLU A 348 -13.90 6.74 18.08
CA GLU A 348 -13.91 6.52 19.53
C GLU A 348 -13.17 5.23 19.92
N THR A 349 -13.28 4.17 19.12
CA THR A 349 -12.46 2.95 19.31
C THR A 349 -10.98 3.25 19.11
N ILE A 350 -10.58 3.99 18.07
CA ILE A 350 -9.18 4.39 17.81
C ILE A 350 -8.62 5.27 18.94
N ARG A 351 -9.46 6.10 19.55
CA ARG A 351 -9.07 6.94 20.70
C ARG A 351 -8.65 6.07 21.90
N LYS A 352 -9.46 5.08 22.24
CA LYS A 352 -9.30 4.22 23.42
C LYS A 352 -8.30 3.08 23.21
N SER A 353 -8.27 2.51 22.02
CA SER A 353 -7.62 1.24 21.74
C SER A 353 -6.67 1.30 20.55
N ARG A 354 -5.67 0.43 20.55
CA ARG A 354 -4.69 0.32 19.46
C ARG A 354 -5.24 -0.52 18.31
N VAL A 355 -6.10 0.09 17.51
CA VAL A 355 -6.71 -0.53 16.33
C VAL A 355 -5.81 -0.32 15.11
N HIS A 356 -5.52 -1.38 14.36
CA HIS A 356 -4.81 -1.31 13.07
C HIS A 356 -5.70 -1.65 11.87
N ARG A 357 -6.86 -2.26 12.13
CA ARG A 357 -7.88 -2.63 11.15
C ARG A 357 -9.15 -3.06 11.87
N LEU A 358 -10.28 -3.01 11.17
CA LEU A 358 -11.55 -3.59 11.62
C LEU A 358 -12.01 -4.63 10.61
N ILE A 359 -12.42 -5.80 11.10
CA ILE A 359 -13.02 -6.85 10.28
C ILE A 359 -14.53 -6.64 10.28
N VAL A 360 -15.10 -6.38 9.10
CA VAL A 360 -16.55 -6.19 8.97
C VAL A 360 -17.21 -7.56 8.97
N VAL A 361 -18.17 -7.75 9.86
CA VAL A 361 -18.91 -9.01 10.01
C VAL A 361 -20.42 -8.77 9.98
N ASP A 362 -21.19 -9.80 9.63
CA ASP A 362 -22.64 -9.79 9.80
C ASP A 362 -23.08 -10.30 11.19
N ASP A 363 -24.39 -10.39 11.40
CA ASP A 363 -24.99 -10.85 12.66
C ASP A 363 -24.59 -12.29 13.04
N ASP A 364 -24.22 -13.12 12.06
CA ASP A 364 -23.73 -14.50 12.25
C ASP A 364 -22.20 -14.55 12.46
N SER A 365 -21.54 -13.39 12.57
CA SER A 365 -20.07 -13.22 12.61
C SER A 365 -19.35 -13.73 11.35
N ARG A 366 -20.04 -13.75 10.20
CA ARG A 366 -19.40 -14.09 8.92
C ARG A 366 -18.68 -12.89 8.34
N LEU A 367 -17.54 -13.14 7.68
CA LEU A 367 -16.75 -12.09 7.06
C LEU A 367 -17.53 -11.39 5.94
N ARG A 368 -17.64 -10.06 6.03
CA ARG A 368 -18.22 -9.18 5.00
C ARG A 368 -17.21 -8.24 4.38
N GLY A 369 -16.20 -7.82 5.13
CA GLY A 369 -15.22 -6.84 4.65
C GLY A 369 -14.06 -6.61 5.59
N ILE A 370 -13.17 -5.72 5.18
CA ILE A 370 -12.04 -5.25 5.98
C ILE A 370 -11.87 -3.75 5.80
N ILE A 371 -11.71 -3.04 6.92
CA ILE A 371 -11.44 -1.60 6.96
C ILE A 371 -10.04 -1.40 7.53
N SER A 372 -9.12 -0.89 6.72
CA SER A 372 -7.79 -0.51 7.16
C SER A 372 -7.75 0.95 7.63
N LEU A 373 -6.72 1.30 8.41
CA LEU A 373 -6.49 2.71 8.76
C LEU A 373 -6.22 3.59 7.53
N SER A 374 -5.68 3.01 6.46
CA SER A 374 -5.49 3.71 5.18
C SER A 374 -6.83 4.09 4.55
N ASP A 375 -7.85 3.23 4.65
CA ASP A 375 -9.20 3.52 4.13
C ASP A 375 -9.83 4.68 4.90
N ILE A 376 -9.70 4.68 6.23
CA ILE A 376 -10.19 5.77 7.10
C ILE A 376 -9.49 7.07 6.75
N LEU A 377 -8.15 7.06 6.66
CA LEU A 377 -7.38 8.25 6.35
C LEU A 377 -7.69 8.79 4.95
N LYS A 378 -7.84 7.90 3.96
CA LYS A 378 -8.25 8.23 2.59
C LYS A 378 -9.62 8.88 2.55
N TYR A 379 -10.60 8.30 3.25
CA TYR A 379 -11.94 8.88 3.32
C TYR A 379 -11.92 10.28 3.95
N VAL A 380 -11.24 10.42 5.09
CA VAL A 380 -11.13 11.69 5.81
C VAL A 380 -10.51 12.79 4.93
N LEU A 381 -9.48 12.45 4.15
CA LEU A 381 -8.73 13.42 3.37
C LEU A 381 -9.35 13.71 2.00
N LEU A 382 -9.90 12.71 1.31
CA LEU A 382 -10.25 12.84 -0.11
C LEU A 382 -11.75 12.95 -0.38
N TYR A 383 -12.61 12.43 0.50
CA TYR A 383 -14.04 12.35 0.21
C TYR A 383 -14.69 13.73 0.09
N GLY A 384 -15.20 14.08 -1.09
CA GLY A 384 -15.82 15.38 -1.32
C GLY A 384 -14.85 16.57 -1.24
N GLU A 385 -13.55 16.34 -1.47
CA GLU A 385 -12.71 17.37 -2.07
C GLU A 385 -12.97 17.38 -3.59
N GLU A 386 -13.13 18.57 -4.15
CA GLU A 386 -13.09 18.76 -5.60
C GLU A 386 -11.62 18.64 -6.00
N ASP A 387 -11.32 17.75 -6.96
CA ASP A 387 -9.96 17.44 -7.43
C ASP A 387 -9.33 18.64 -8.16
N ASP A 388 -8.88 19.66 -7.43
CA ASP A 388 -8.04 20.72 -8.01
C ASP A 388 -6.55 20.29 -8.09
N ASP A 389 -6.14 19.30 -7.29
CA ASP A 389 -4.73 18.90 -7.15
C ASP A 389 -4.33 17.56 -7.81
N ILE A 390 -5.24 16.88 -8.52
CA ILE A 390 -4.92 15.62 -9.23
C ILE A 390 -4.71 15.84 -10.75
N ARG A 391 -5.04 17.03 -11.27
CA ARG A 391 -4.81 17.39 -12.69
C ARG A 391 -3.52 18.17 -12.96
N ALA A 392 -2.75 18.49 -11.92
CA ALA A 392 -1.46 19.15 -12.04
C ALA A 392 -0.40 18.31 -11.31
N GLY A 393 0.20 17.36 -12.02
CA GLY A 393 1.27 16.50 -11.52
C GLY A 393 1.63 15.41 -12.50
#